data_AF-A0A182RMR3-F1
#
_entry.id   AF-A0A182RMR3-F1
#
_cell.length_a   1.000
_cell.length_b   1.000
_cell.length_c   1.000
_cell.angle_alpha   90.00
_cell.angle_beta   90.00
_cell.angle_gamma   90.00
#
_symmetry.space_group_name_H-M   'P 1'
#
loop_
_entity.id
_entity.type
_entity.pdbx_description
1 polymer ?
#
loop_
_entity_poly.entity_id
_entity_poly.type
_entity_poly.pdbx_seq_one_letter_code
_entity_poly.pdbx_strand_id
1 'polypeptide(L)'
;MEQQHEIYDYLRSVDCCRVCCLRFLKGTKEEFIDIDAALLKRGFEPADQENGYQKVKKLKENICIACLGLFDLDRIATLASEVKENACYQQYQCEAGFLTSISLPIVLHLRQLALWLDVLDRFPAAFSAVNSPDIAVKDALKMIIIHQLEQTLGKPFSVDGVMINVPYSYTKEQDELATLALISPGVFADRKTNKHTKKEFISRNAFEKHFTPEAINRDRFRKHYAVPPVSTEDVGLVRGELSFTGPTIFLAGRYNKFSRELSQTPWVIDGKRKMEGSVQETIATSIAPHFGVPDEQLIFSSSGREDVDVRCLGEGRPFVLEIIDAKTDQLPEEVAIRMEQQVGTSNTVAIRDIQLVKREDLVHIRGGEEDKRKFYRALCVTAEPVTEAMVQKLRIDEPFVMQQVTPLRVLHRRTLLARPRTVYSVRAFGCRDNPYAMVVDIVSQAGTYIKELVHSDFGRTGPSFRSIIGTAIDIHALDVMAIDLDWPKKLRR
;
A
#
# COMPACT_ATOMS: atom_id res chain seq x y z
N MET A 1 -22.05 32.03 25.00
CA MET A 1 -21.75 31.27 26.23
C MET A 1 -23.02 30.65 26.81
N GLU A 2 -24.09 31.42 27.00
CA GLU A 2 -25.40 30.94 27.50
C GLU A 2 -25.97 29.75 26.68
N GLN A 3 -26.08 29.89 25.35
CA GLN A 3 -26.54 28.81 24.47
C GLN A 3 -25.65 27.55 24.51
N GLN A 4 -24.34 27.69 24.78
CA GLN A 4 -23.44 26.53 24.90
C GLN A 4 -23.65 25.78 26.22
N HIS A 5 -24.06 26.48 27.29
CA HIS A 5 -24.45 25.87 28.56
C HIS A 5 -25.76 25.11 28.43
N GLU A 6 -26.78 25.71 27.80
CA GLU A 6 -28.05 25.02 27.54
C GLU A 6 -27.85 23.72 26.74
N ILE A 7 -27.00 23.75 25.71
CA ILE A 7 -26.66 22.56 24.92
C ILE A 7 -25.91 21.53 25.78
N TYR A 8 -24.94 21.95 26.59
CA TYR A 8 -24.17 21.07 27.47
C TYR A 8 -25.08 20.37 28.49
N ASP A 9 -25.86 21.14 29.23
CA ASP A 9 -26.77 20.66 30.27
C ASP A 9 -27.81 19.71 29.69
N TYR A 10 -28.35 20.05 28.52
CA TYR A 10 -29.24 19.17 27.79
C TYR A 10 -28.57 17.84 27.44
N LEU A 11 -27.39 17.87 26.79
CA LEU A 11 -26.69 16.66 26.39
C LEU A 11 -26.34 15.78 27.62
N ARG A 12 -25.95 16.39 28.75
CA ARG A 12 -25.73 15.67 30.01
C ARG A 12 -27.02 15.05 30.55
N SER A 13 -28.15 15.74 30.46
CA SER A 13 -29.46 15.24 30.93
C SER A 13 -29.97 14.01 30.17
N VAL A 14 -29.49 13.82 28.93
CA VAL A 14 -29.82 12.64 28.09
C VAL A 14 -28.69 11.60 28.08
N ASP A 15 -27.86 11.56 29.12
CA ASP A 15 -26.76 10.60 29.27
C ASP A 15 -25.67 10.70 28.18
N CYS A 16 -25.38 11.87 27.61
CA CYS A 16 -24.16 12.02 26.82
C CYS A 16 -22.94 12.19 27.73
N CYS A 17 -21.86 11.45 27.48
CA CYS A 17 -20.61 11.64 28.21
C CYS A 17 -19.96 12.99 27.89
N ARG A 18 -19.05 13.43 28.75
CA ARG A 18 -18.34 14.70 28.67
C ARG A 18 -17.60 14.91 27.34
N VAL A 19 -16.99 13.85 26.80
CA VAL A 19 -16.32 13.89 25.48
C VAL A 19 -17.32 14.10 24.35
N CYS A 20 -18.48 13.44 24.40
CA CYS A 20 -19.55 13.66 23.43
C CYS A 20 -20.12 15.07 23.55
N CYS A 21 -20.31 15.60 24.75
CA CYS A 21 -20.71 16.99 24.93
C CYS A 21 -19.71 17.93 24.26
N LEU A 22 -18.40 17.74 24.49
CA LEU A 22 -17.34 18.53 23.87
C LEU A 22 -17.31 18.40 22.33
N ARG A 23 -17.63 17.22 21.78
CA ARG A 23 -17.79 17.03 20.32
C ARG A 23 -18.90 17.89 19.74
N PHE A 24 -20.07 17.93 20.38
CA PHE A 24 -21.21 18.76 19.94
C PHE A 24 -20.94 20.25 20.15
N LEU A 25 -20.11 20.60 21.14
CA LEU A 25 -19.61 21.96 21.35
C LEU A 25 -18.36 22.30 20.50
N LYS A 26 -18.02 21.46 19.52
CA LYS A 26 -16.90 21.63 18.57
C LYS A 26 -15.56 21.94 19.27
N GLY A 27 -15.16 21.07 20.19
CA GLY A 27 -13.86 21.14 20.88
C GLY A 27 -12.64 21.19 19.96
N THR A 28 -11.55 21.82 20.39
CA THR A 28 -10.25 21.78 19.69
C THR A 28 -9.47 20.53 20.05
N LYS A 29 -8.38 20.24 19.32
CA LYS A 29 -7.51 19.08 19.57
C LYS A 29 -6.93 19.11 21.00
N GLU A 30 -6.54 20.28 21.48
CA GLU A 30 -5.97 20.49 22.81
C GLU A 30 -7.01 20.22 23.91
N GLU A 31 -8.28 20.55 23.65
CA GLU A 31 -9.37 20.31 24.59
C GLU A 31 -9.72 18.83 24.73
N PHE A 32 -9.42 18.00 23.72
CA PHE A 32 -9.56 16.55 23.83
C PHE A 32 -8.40 15.87 24.57
N ILE A 33 -7.27 16.56 24.77
CA ILE A 33 -6.15 16.02 25.56
C ILE A 33 -6.48 16.06 27.05
N ASP A 34 -7.04 17.17 27.51
CA ASP A 34 -7.47 17.36 28.91
C ASP A 34 -8.92 17.88 28.94
N ILE A 35 -9.85 16.92 28.98
CA ILE A 35 -11.29 17.17 28.92
C ILE A 35 -11.76 17.92 30.18
N ASP A 36 -11.17 17.60 31.34
CA ASP A 36 -11.49 18.24 32.61
C ASP A 36 -11.13 19.72 32.59
N ALA A 37 -9.89 20.04 32.23
CA ALA A 37 -9.43 21.41 32.11
C ALA A 37 -10.18 22.18 31.02
N ALA A 38 -10.50 21.53 29.90
CA ALA A 38 -11.27 22.14 28.81
C ALA A 38 -12.67 22.54 29.24
N LEU A 39 -13.37 21.65 29.95
CA LEU A 39 -14.73 21.93 30.43
C LEU A 39 -14.73 23.02 31.50
N LEU A 40 -13.77 22.98 32.43
CA LEU A 40 -13.59 24.03 33.44
C LEU A 40 -13.33 25.40 32.79
N LYS A 41 -12.44 25.45 31.79
CA LYS A 41 -12.12 26.68 31.05
C LYS A 41 -13.35 27.26 30.32
N ARG A 42 -14.28 26.40 29.89
CA ARG A 42 -15.55 26.80 29.25
C ARG A 42 -16.65 27.17 30.25
N GLY A 43 -16.39 27.06 31.56
CA GLY A 43 -17.33 27.42 32.63
C GLY A 43 -18.25 26.28 33.07
N PHE A 44 -18.01 25.04 32.65
CA PHE A 44 -18.79 23.88 33.07
C PHE A 44 -18.24 23.31 34.37
N GLU A 45 -19.12 23.00 35.33
CA GLU A 45 -18.70 22.49 36.65
C GLU A 45 -18.02 21.10 36.55
N PRO A 46 -16.99 20.82 37.38
CA PRO A 46 -16.46 19.48 37.54
C PRO A 46 -17.49 18.57 38.22
N ALA A 47 -17.45 17.27 37.93
CA ALA A 47 -18.38 16.28 38.51
C ALA A 47 -18.35 16.15 40.05
N ASP A 48 -17.40 16.81 40.73
CA ASP A 48 -17.06 16.59 42.15
C ASP A 48 -17.21 17.84 43.06
N GLN A 49 -17.98 18.86 42.68
CA GLN A 49 -18.25 20.01 43.56
C GLN A 49 -19.73 20.17 43.93
N GLU A 50 -20.29 19.20 44.66
CA GLU A 50 -21.34 19.50 45.64
C GLU A 50 -20.80 19.25 47.05
N ASN A 51 -20.52 20.35 47.75
CA ASN A 51 -20.48 20.51 49.21
C ASN A 51 -19.81 19.41 50.06
N GLY A 52 -18.59 19.73 50.55
CA GLY A 52 -18.16 19.48 51.94
C GLY A 52 -18.33 18.08 52.54
N TYR A 53 -17.20 17.38 52.70
CA TYR A 53 -17.03 16.24 53.61
C TYR A 53 -17.92 15.01 53.38
N GLN A 54 -17.69 14.29 52.27
CA GLN A 54 -17.70 12.82 52.22
C GLN A 54 -17.20 12.37 50.84
N LYS A 55 -16.21 11.46 50.79
CA LYS A 55 -15.86 10.76 49.54
C LYS A 55 -17.05 9.88 49.13
N VAL A 56 -17.95 10.43 48.32
CA VAL A 56 -19.09 9.71 47.76
C VAL A 56 -18.53 8.65 46.79
N LYS A 57 -19.07 7.43 46.86
CA LYS A 57 -18.81 6.36 45.88
C LYS A 57 -19.13 6.93 44.49
N LYS A 58 -18.18 6.87 43.53
CA LYS A 58 -18.42 7.25 42.12
C LYS A 58 -19.80 6.74 41.69
N LEU A 59 -20.75 7.64 41.40
CA LEU A 59 -22.05 7.27 40.84
C LEU A 59 -21.78 6.53 39.53
N LYS A 60 -22.42 5.36 39.34
CA LYS A 60 -22.30 4.59 38.09
C LYS A 60 -23.01 5.39 37.00
N GLU A 61 -22.26 6.13 36.19
CA GLU A 61 -22.83 6.84 35.03
C GLU A 61 -23.42 5.84 34.03
N ASN A 62 -24.56 6.20 33.43
CA ASN A 62 -25.18 5.44 32.36
C ASN A 62 -24.25 5.37 31.13
N ILE A 63 -24.42 4.34 30.31
CA ILE A 63 -23.67 4.20 29.06
C ILE A 63 -24.06 5.34 28.12
N CYS A 64 -23.05 6.06 27.61
CA CYS A 64 -23.28 7.21 26.75
C CYS A 64 -24.15 6.87 25.54
N ILE A 65 -25.25 7.59 25.35
CA ILE A 65 -26.20 7.33 24.25
C ILE A 65 -25.61 7.60 22.87
N ALA A 66 -24.59 8.46 22.80
CA ALA A 66 -23.92 8.90 21.58
C ALA A 66 -22.75 8.00 21.17
N CYS A 67 -21.96 7.52 22.13
CA CYS A 67 -20.74 6.77 21.85
C CYS A 67 -20.70 5.35 22.43
N LEU A 68 -21.76 4.90 23.10
CA LEU A 68 -21.84 3.55 23.67
C LEU A 68 -20.67 3.21 24.60
N GLY A 69 -20.21 4.18 25.39
CA GLY A 69 -19.09 4.00 26.32
C GLY A 69 -17.71 3.98 25.67
N LEU A 70 -17.57 4.41 24.40
CA LEU A 70 -16.27 4.47 23.71
C LEU A 70 -15.21 5.28 24.46
N PHE A 71 -15.64 6.36 25.13
CA PHE A 71 -14.78 7.32 25.83
C PHE A 71 -14.64 7.02 27.33
N ASP A 72 -14.65 5.74 27.70
CA ASP A 72 -14.21 5.31 29.01
C ASP A 72 -12.71 5.62 29.16
N LEU A 73 -12.38 6.71 29.86
CA LEU A 73 -11.02 7.22 29.96
C LEU A 73 -10.08 6.25 30.68
N ASP A 74 -10.59 5.43 31.61
CA ASP A 74 -9.78 4.43 32.31
C ASP A 74 -9.36 3.33 31.32
N ARG A 75 -10.28 2.86 30.46
CA ARG A 75 -9.96 1.88 29.39
C ARG A 75 -9.07 2.45 28.29
N ILE A 76 -9.23 3.74 27.98
CA ILE A 76 -8.37 4.40 27.00
C ILE A 76 -6.96 4.55 27.59
N ALA A 77 -6.84 4.92 28.87
CA ALA A 77 -5.55 5.08 29.53
C ALA A 77 -4.73 3.79 29.57
N THR A 78 -5.36 2.61 29.68
CA THR A 78 -4.63 1.34 29.63
C THR A 78 -4.17 0.95 28.22
N LEU A 79 -4.82 1.45 27.16
CA LEU A 79 -4.50 1.09 25.77
C LEU A 79 -3.03 1.30 25.44
N ALA A 80 -2.46 2.44 25.83
CA ALA A 80 -1.09 2.77 25.48
C ALA A 80 -0.08 1.85 26.19
N SER A 81 -0.34 1.50 27.44
CA SER A 81 0.45 0.52 28.20
C SER A 81 0.32 -0.88 27.60
N GLU A 82 -0.91 -1.30 27.26
CA GLU A 82 -1.15 -2.59 26.61
C GLU A 82 -0.41 -2.71 25.27
N VAL A 83 -0.40 -1.66 24.45
CA VAL A 83 0.39 -1.63 23.21
C VAL A 83 1.88 -1.76 23.51
N LYS A 84 2.40 -1.01 24.48
CA LYS A 84 3.82 -1.01 24.85
C LYS A 84 4.29 -2.37 25.37
N GLU A 85 3.44 -3.06 26.11
CA GLU A 85 3.74 -4.36 26.73
C GLU A 85 3.45 -5.55 25.80
N ASN A 86 2.74 -5.33 24.68
CA ASN A 86 2.38 -6.40 23.76
C ASN A 86 3.60 -6.93 23.00
N ALA A 87 3.87 -8.23 23.15
CA ALA A 87 4.99 -8.90 22.48
C ALA A 87 4.94 -8.77 20.94
N CYS A 88 3.75 -8.79 20.34
CA CYS A 88 3.58 -8.60 18.89
C CYS A 88 3.88 -7.17 18.44
N TYR A 89 3.86 -6.16 19.32
CA TYR A 89 4.30 -4.81 19.00
C TYR A 89 5.82 -4.66 19.21
N GLN A 90 6.35 -5.25 20.28
CA GLN A 90 7.77 -5.16 20.65
C GLN A 90 8.73 -5.77 19.62
N GLN A 91 8.25 -6.66 18.74
CA GLN A 91 9.05 -7.17 17.63
C GLN A 91 9.42 -6.10 16.57
N TYR A 92 8.71 -4.96 16.53
CA TYR A 92 8.95 -3.91 15.55
C TYR A 92 9.96 -2.86 16.05
N GLN A 93 11.13 -2.86 15.42
CA GLN A 93 12.23 -1.91 15.59
C GLN A 93 12.19 -0.83 14.50
N CYS A 94 11.06 -0.13 14.41
CA CYS A 94 10.85 0.98 13.46
C CYS A 94 11.00 2.34 14.15
N GLU A 95 11.79 3.24 13.57
CA GLU A 95 12.02 4.59 14.09
C GLU A 95 10.97 5.61 13.62
N ALA A 96 10.33 5.36 12.46
CA ALA A 96 9.34 6.24 11.87
C ALA A 96 8.15 6.53 12.80
N GLY A 97 7.85 5.63 13.73
CA GLY A 97 6.84 5.80 14.76
C GLY A 97 5.67 4.84 14.61
N PHE A 98 4.44 5.33 14.78
CA PHE A 98 3.23 4.50 14.71
C PHE A 98 2.07 5.18 13.96
N LEU A 99 1.15 4.38 13.43
CA LEU A 99 -0.12 4.80 12.86
C LEU A 99 -1.26 4.10 13.61
N THR A 100 -2.41 4.75 13.77
CA THR A 100 -3.60 4.13 14.38
C THR A 100 -4.68 3.83 13.34
N SER A 101 -5.14 2.58 13.33
CA SER A 101 -6.26 2.10 12.52
C SER A 101 -7.42 1.70 13.43
N ILE A 102 -8.33 2.64 13.66
CA ILE A 102 -9.49 2.43 14.54
C ILE A 102 -10.69 1.98 13.71
N SER A 103 -11.20 0.79 14.03
CA SER A 103 -12.42 0.23 13.45
C SER A 103 -13.57 0.41 14.43
N LEU A 104 -14.56 1.21 14.06
CA LEU A 104 -15.73 1.49 14.91
C LEU A 104 -17.02 1.02 14.23
N PRO A 105 -17.97 0.45 14.99
CA PRO A 105 -19.31 0.08 14.53
C PRO A 105 -20.05 1.23 13.83
N ILE A 106 -20.86 0.90 12.83
CA ILE A 106 -21.73 1.84 12.10
C ILE A 106 -22.88 2.31 12.97
N VAL A 107 -23.30 1.54 13.99
CA VAL A 107 -24.32 1.96 14.96
C VAL A 107 -24.03 3.32 15.60
N LEU A 108 -22.75 3.72 15.70
CA LEU A 108 -22.37 5.05 16.19
C LEU A 108 -22.84 6.18 15.28
N HIS A 109 -22.87 5.96 13.97
CA HIS A 109 -23.44 6.90 13.00
C HIS A 109 -24.96 6.97 13.10
N LEU A 110 -25.62 5.84 13.37
CA LEU A 110 -27.06 5.81 13.65
C LEU A 110 -27.41 6.65 14.88
N ARG A 111 -26.65 6.48 15.96
CA ARG A 111 -26.82 7.25 17.20
C ARG A 111 -26.52 8.74 17.00
N GLN A 112 -25.47 9.06 16.25
CA GLN A 112 -25.17 10.44 15.85
C GLN A 112 -26.32 11.06 15.06
N LEU A 113 -26.90 10.35 14.09
CA LEU A 113 -28.04 10.84 13.31
C LEU A 113 -29.27 11.09 14.18
N ALA A 114 -29.61 10.15 15.07
CA ALA A 114 -30.73 10.31 15.99
C ALA A 114 -30.53 11.51 16.93
N LEU A 115 -29.33 11.71 17.46
CA LEU A 115 -29.00 12.92 18.23
C LEU A 115 -29.03 14.18 17.37
N TRP A 116 -28.55 14.12 16.13
CA TRP A 116 -28.57 15.25 15.21
C TRP A 116 -30.01 15.74 14.97
N LEU A 117 -30.95 14.83 14.72
CA LEU A 117 -32.35 15.16 14.53
C LEU A 117 -32.96 15.83 15.78
N ASP A 118 -32.58 15.37 16.97
CA ASP A 118 -33.08 15.90 18.24
C ASP A 118 -32.50 17.29 18.57
N VAL A 119 -31.18 17.48 18.45
CA VAL A 119 -30.57 18.80 18.70
C VAL A 119 -30.97 19.83 17.64
N LEU A 120 -31.28 19.38 16.42
CA LEU A 120 -31.81 20.24 15.36
C LEU A 120 -33.20 20.78 15.71
N ASP A 121 -34.05 19.97 16.36
CA ASP A 121 -35.38 20.42 16.80
C ASP A 121 -35.31 21.36 18.00
N ARG A 122 -34.40 21.08 18.94
CA ARG A 122 -34.29 21.83 20.20
C ARG A 122 -33.50 23.13 20.07
N PHE A 123 -32.43 23.11 19.28
CA PHE A 123 -31.52 24.23 19.11
C PHE A 123 -31.32 24.57 17.62
N PRO A 124 -32.40 24.94 16.89
CA PRO A 124 -32.34 25.18 15.45
C PRO A 124 -31.44 26.37 15.06
N ALA A 125 -31.13 27.27 15.99
CA ALA A 125 -30.19 28.36 15.77
C ALA A 125 -28.71 27.93 15.85
N ALA A 126 -28.43 26.81 16.53
CA ALA A 126 -27.07 26.31 16.74
C ALA A 126 -26.69 25.19 15.77
N PHE A 127 -27.66 24.40 15.30
CA PHE A 127 -27.43 23.25 14.42
C PHE A 127 -28.14 23.40 13.08
N SER A 128 -27.59 22.76 12.04
CA SER A 128 -28.10 22.76 10.68
C SER A 128 -28.34 21.34 10.19
N ALA A 129 -29.28 21.14 9.26
CA ALA A 129 -29.52 19.87 8.60
C ALA A 129 -28.40 19.48 7.60
N VAL A 130 -27.63 20.46 7.14
CA VAL A 130 -26.57 20.29 6.12
C VAL A 130 -25.24 19.87 6.75
N ASN A 131 -24.86 20.53 7.84
CA ASN A 131 -23.56 20.38 8.47
C ASN A 131 -23.63 19.46 9.69
N SER A 132 -22.71 18.50 9.77
CA SER A 132 -22.59 17.58 10.92
C SER A 132 -22.64 18.35 12.26
N PRO A 133 -23.43 17.90 13.25
CA PRO A 133 -23.69 18.67 14.46
C PRO A 133 -22.48 18.68 15.40
N ASP A 134 -21.57 17.73 15.23
CA ASP A 134 -20.47 17.47 16.14
C ASP A 134 -19.18 17.12 15.39
N ILE A 135 -18.09 16.92 16.14
CA ILE A 135 -16.85 16.33 15.63
C ILE A 135 -17.03 14.82 15.55
N ALA A 136 -16.61 14.21 14.44
CA ALA A 136 -16.79 12.77 14.22
C ALA A 136 -16.17 11.95 15.37
N VAL A 137 -16.90 10.93 15.82
CA VAL A 137 -16.49 10.07 16.95
C VAL A 137 -15.08 9.49 16.79
N LYS A 138 -14.72 9.11 15.56
CA LYS A 138 -13.41 8.56 15.22
C LYS A 138 -12.29 9.58 15.38
N ASP A 139 -12.54 10.83 15.02
CA ASP A 139 -11.53 11.88 15.06
C ASP A 139 -11.26 12.33 16.49
N ALA A 140 -12.32 12.52 17.29
CA ALA A 140 -12.18 12.79 18.72
C ALA A 140 -11.40 11.66 19.43
N LEU A 141 -11.71 10.39 19.12
CA LEU A 141 -10.98 9.26 19.70
C LEU A 141 -9.51 9.24 19.25
N LYS A 142 -9.22 9.52 17.98
CA LYS A 142 -7.84 9.64 17.48
C LYS A 142 -7.06 10.71 18.22
N MET A 143 -7.65 11.88 18.47
CA MET A 143 -6.98 12.97 19.19
C MET A 143 -6.54 12.53 20.59
N ILE A 144 -7.41 11.80 21.31
CA ILE A 144 -7.12 11.27 22.65
C ILE A 144 -6.05 10.17 22.58
N ILE A 145 -6.28 9.13 21.78
CA ILE A 145 -5.42 7.94 21.74
C ILE A 145 -4.01 8.27 21.20
N ILE A 146 -3.92 9.09 20.15
CA ILE A 146 -2.62 9.41 19.55
C ILE A 146 -1.73 10.13 20.56
N HIS A 147 -2.28 11.11 21.29
CA HIS A 147 -1.51 11.82 22.31
C HIS A 147 -0.98 10.85 23.39
N GLN A 148 -1.82 9.96 23.90
CA GLN A 148 -1.41 8.99 24.91
C GLN A 148 -0.35 8.02 24.38
N LEU A 149 -0.53 7.50 23.15
CA LEU A 149 0.46 6.62 22.53
C LEU A 149 1.80 7.32 22.30
N GLU A 150 1.81 8.59 21.87
CA GLU A 150 3.05 9.36 21.71
C GLU A 150 3.81 9.48 23.04
N GLN A 151 3.11 9.81 24.13
CA GLN A 151 3.72 9.93 25.46
C GLN A 151 4.25 8.58 25.98
N THR A 152 3.45 7.51 25.87
CA THR A 152 3.79 6.20 26.45
C THR A 152 4.86 5.45 25.64
N LEU A 153 4.79 5.54 24.31
CA LEU A 153 5.71 4.85 23.40
C LEU A 153 6.99 5.65 23.12
N GLY A 154 6.98 6.97 23.35
CA GLY A 154 8.12 7.84 23.03
C GLY A 154 8.39 7.93 21.53
N LYS A 155 7.38 7.65 20.69
CA LYS A 155 7.46 7.65 19.23
C LYS A 155 6.39 8.57 18.66
N PRO A 156 6.64 9.27 17.55
CA PRO A 156 5.64 10.16 16.94
C PRO A 156 4.56 9.37 16.20
N PHE A 157 3.41 10.01 15.98
CA PHE A 157 2.48 9.55 14.96
C PHE A 157 3.07 9.74 13.55
N SER A 158 3.08 8.68 12.75
CA SER A 158 3.59 8.68 11.37
C SER A 158 2.83 7.70 10.49
N VAL A 159 2.55 8.10 9.25
CA VAL A 159 1.90 7.24 8.25
C VAL A 159 2.76 6.08 7.80
N ASP A 160 4.08 6.19 7.98
CA ASP A 160 5.07 5.17 7.67
C ASP A 160 5.47 4.35 8.91
N GLY A 161 4.76 4.53 10.03
CA GLY A 161 5.00 3.82 11.27
C GLY A 161 4.35 2.44 11.34
N VAL A 162 4.54 1.77 12.47
CA VAL A 162 3.84 0.51 12.79
C VAL A 162 2.35 0.79 12.96
N MET A 163 1.51 0.10 12.21
CA MET A 163 0.07 0.24 12.29
C MET A 163 -0.48 -0.52 13.51
N ILE A 164 -1.09 0.22 14.43
CA ILE A 164 -1.82 -0.29 15.59
C ILE A 164 -3.30 -0.35 15.23
N ASN A 165 -3.84 -1.54 15.06
CA ASN A 165 -5.25 -1.77 14.80
C ASN A 165 -6.02 -1.88 16.12
N VAL A 166 -7.02 -1.01 16.30
CA VAL A 166 -7.87 -0.96 17.49
C VAL A 166 -9.31 -1.22 17.06
N PRO A 167 -9.75 -2.49 17.03
CA PRO A 167 -11.11 -2.84 16.66
C PRO A 167 -12.07 -2.62 17.82
N TYR A 168 -13.28 -2.14 17.52
CA TYR A 168 -14.40 -2.10 18.45
C TYR A 168 -15.59 -2.83 17.84
N SER A 169 -16.35 -3.52 18.68
CA SER A 169 -17.57 -4.22 18.31
C SER A 169 -18.72 -3.85 19.24
N TYR A 170 -19.94 -3.92 18.72
CA TYR A 170 -21.16 -3.76 19.48
C TYR A 170 -22.08 -4.95 19.21
N THR A 171 -22.49 -5.64 20.27
CA THR A 171 -23.20 -6.93 20.13
C THR A 171 -24.59 -6.78 19.50
N LYS A 172 -25.27 -5.64 19.71
CA LYS A 172 -26.62 -5.38 19.15
C LYS A 172 -26.58 -4.62 17.82
N GLU A 173 -25.42 -4.46 17.19
CA GLU A 173 -25.27 -3.64 15.97
C GLU A 173 -26.16 -4.13 14.83
N GLN A 174 -26.23 -5.44 14.62
CA GLN A 174 -27.02 -6.01 13.53
C GLN A 174 -28.52 -5.76 13.71
N ASP A 175 -29.03 -5.95 14.92
CA ASP A 175 -30.44 -5.74 15.25
C ASP A 175 -30.85 -4.28 15.06
N GLU A 176 -30.02 -3.35 15.55
CA GLU A 176 -30.29 -1.91 15.39
C GLU A 176 -30.26 -1.50 13.92
N LEU A 177 -29.31 -1.99 13.12
CA LEU A 177 -29.15 -1.58 11.72
C LEU A 177 -30.12 -2.25 10.76
N ALA A 178 -30.63 -3.45 11.07
CA ALA A 178 -31.63 -4.14 10.25
C ALA A 178 -32.89 -3.30 10.01
N THR A 179 -33.24 -2.46 10.99
CA THR A 179 -34.40 -1.57 10.94
C THR A 179 -34.23 -0.43 9.92
N LEU A 180 -33.01 -0.11 9.48
CA LEU A 180 -32.78 0.92 8.45
C LEU A 180 -33.41 0.58 7.10
N ALA A 181 -33.51 -0.71 6.76
CA ALA A 181 -34.18 -1.16 5.55
C ALA A 181 -35.68 -0.81 5.56
N LEU A 182 -36.28 -0.77 6.75
CA LEU A 182 -37.67 -0.33 6.96
C LEU A 182 -37.84 1.18 6.90
N ILE A 183 -36.77 1.98 6.82
CA ILE A 183 -36.87 3.45 6.72
C ILE A 183 -36.54 3.92 5.30
N SER A 184 -35.47 3.38 4.71
CA SER A 184 -35.00 3.77 3.38
C SER A 184 -34.79 2.54 2.49
N PRO A 185 -35.86 1.83 2.08
CA PRO A 185 -35.77 0.57 1.35
C PRO A 185 -35.00 0.69 0.02
N GLY A 186 -35.06 1.84 -0.65
CA GLY A 186 -34.33 2.10 -1.90
C GLY A 186 -32.81 1.98 -1.76
N VAL A 187 -32.24 2.32 -0.61
CA VAL A 187 -30.78 2.23 -0.36
C VAL A 187 -30.30 0.77 -0.27
N PHE A 188 -31.20 -0.15 0.07
CA PHE A 188 -30.92 -1.58 0.23
C PHE A 188 -31.39 -2.42 -0.96
N ALA A 189 -32.30 -1.92 -1.80
CA ALA A 189 -32.85 -2.62 -2.96
C ALA A 189 -31.78 -2.93 -4.03
N ASP A 190 -30.91 -1.96 -4.35
CA ASP A 190 -29.89 -2.08 -5.40
C ASP A 190 -28.69 -2.98 -5.03
N ARG A 191 -28.60 -3.42 -3.78
CA ARG A 191 -27.47 -4.21 -3.28
C ARG A 191 -27.66 -5.71 -3.40
N LYS A 192 -28.92 -6.17 -3.48
CA LYS A 192 -29.24 -7.60 -3.61
C LYS A 192 -29.03 -8.14 -5.03
N THR A 193 -29.02 -7.25 -6.04
CA THR A 193 -28.90 -7.60 -7.46
C THR A 193 -27.46 -7.64 -7.96
N ASN A 194 -26.51 -6.99 -7.28
CA ASN A 194 -25.15 -6.83 -7.77
C ASN A 194 -24.18 -7.85 -7.14
N LYS A 195 -23.59 -8.72 -7.99
CA LYS A 195 -22.77 -9.89 -7.58
C LYS A 195 -21.53 -9.51 -6.74
N HIS A 196 -21.04 -8.28 -6.87
CA HIS A 196 -19.88 -7.74 -6.15
C HIS A 196 -20.21 -6.98 -4.85
N THR A 197 -21.50 -6.67 -4.57
CA THR A 197 -21.93 -5.93 -3.36
C THR A 197 -22.92 -6.72 -2.51
N LYS A 198 -22.87 -8.06 -2.57
CA LYS A 198 -23.58 -8.97 -1.66
C LYS A 198 -23.02 -8.92 -0.22
N LYS A 199 -22.89 -7.73 0.36
CA LYS A 199 -22.71 -7.59 1.80
C LYS A 199 -24.09 -7.34 2.38
N GLU A 200 -24.49 -8.16 3.35
CA GLU A 200 -25.75 -7.98 4.11
C GLU A 200 -25.77 -6.65 4.87
N PHE A 201 -24.62 -5.98 4.96
CA PHE A 201 -24.38 -4.80 5.78
C PHE A 201 -24.21 -3.52 4.96
N ILE A 202 -24.73 -2.40 5.48
CA ILE A 202 -24.49 -1.07 4.91
C ILE A 202 -23.01 -0.69 5.13
N SER A 203 -22.37 -0.01 4.18
CA SER A 203 -21.00 0.50 4.38
C SER A 203 -21.07 1.88 5.03
N ARG A 204 -20.03 2.28 5.78
CA ARG A 204 -19.97 3.62 6.40
C ARG A 204 -20.21 4.76 5.40
N ASN A 205 -19.52 4.75 4.26
CA ASN A 205 -19.68 5.78 3.23
C ASN A 205 -21.11 5.84 2.67
N ALA A 206 -21.79 4.70 2.60
CA ALA A 206 -23.19 4.68 2.17
C ALA A 206 -24.13 5.17 3.26
N PHE A 207 -23.84 4.89 4.53
CA PHE A 207 -24.60 5.45 5.64
C PHE A 207 -24.51 6.98 5.61
N GLU A 208 -23.29 7.52 5.61
CA GLU A 208 -23.02 8.97 5.62
C GLU A 208 -23.65 9.70 4.42
N LYS A 209 -23.79 9.04 3.26
CA LYS A 209 -24.42 9.62 2.07
C LYS A 209 -25.95 9.62 2.10
N HIS A 210 -26.56 8.58 2.66
CA HIS A 210 -28.01 8.34 2.51
C HIS A 210 -28.83 8.55 3.79
N PHE A 211 -28.17 8.66 4.94
CA PHE A 211 -28.81 8.80 6.24
C PHE A 211 -28.37 10.10 6.89
N THR A 212 -28.85 11.22 6.34
CA THR A 212 -28.68 12.58 6.85
C THR A 212 -30.05 13.21 7.12
N PRO A 213 -30.15 14.29 7.91
CA PRO A 213 -31.42 14.96 8.17
C PRO A 213 -32.16 15.43 6.91
N GLU A 214 -31.43 15.77 5.84
CA GLU A 214 -32.02 16.18 4.55
C GLU A 214 -32.54 15.01 3.72
N ALA A 215 -31.85 13.87 3.76
CA ALA A 215 -32.18 12.71 2.94
C ALA A 215 -33.21 11.78 3.59
N ILE A 216 -33.32 11.78 4.93
CA ILE A 216 -34.12 10.82 5.66
C ILE A 216 -35.56 11.31 5.89
N ASN A 217 -36.53 10.40 5.77
CA ASN A 217 -37.89 10.69 6.21
C ASN A 217 -37.95 10.67 7.75
N ARG A 218 -38.06 11.86 8.36
CA ARG A 218 -37.98 12.06 9.81
C ARG A 218 -39.10 11.35 10.57
N ASP A 219 -40.33 11.33 10.04
CA ASP A 219 -41.48 10.70 10.69
C ASP A 219 -41.33 9.18 10.73
N ARG A 220 -40.90 8.60 9.60
CA ARG A 220 -40.60 7.17 9.50
C ARG A 220 -39.43 6.78 10.39
N PHE A 221 -38.41 7.63 10.49
CA PHE A 221 -37.29 7.40 11.41
C PHE A 221 -37.76 7.36 12.86
N ARG A 222 -38.52 8.37 13.32
CA ARG A 222 -39.05 8.45 14.69
C ARG A 222 -40.04 7.33 15.05
N LYS A 223 -40.71 6.75 14.06
CA LYS A 223 -41.57 5.56 14.25
C LYS A 223 -40.76 4.32 14.65
N HIS A 224 -39.50 4.25 14.24
CA HIS A 224 -38.66 3.05 14.36
C HIS A 224 -37.48 3.22 15.33
N TYR A 225 -36.98 4.44 15.52
CA TYR A 225 -35.89 4.75 16.45
C TYR A 225 -36.27 5.87 17.41
N ALA A 226 -35.79 5.77 18.64
CA ALA A 226 -35.88 6.85 19.61
C ALA A 226 -34.98 8.04 19.22
N VAL A 227 -35.51 9.25 19.41
CA VAL A 227 -34.85 10.53 19.14
C VAL A 227 -35.09 11.41 20.37
N PRO A 228 -34.09 11.61 21.26
CA PRO A 228 -32.72 11.10 21.19
C PRO A 228 -32.63 9.57 21.44
N PRO A 229 -31.49 8.93 21.12
CA PRO A 229 -31.25 7.53 21.48
C PRO A 229 -31.37 7.29 22.99
N VAL A 230 -31.83 6.12 23.38
CA VAL A 230 -31.97 5.73 24.79
C VAL A 230 -30.74 4.98 25.26
N SER A 231 -30.34 5.22 26.51
CA SER A 231 -29.25 4.46 27.15
C SER A 231 -29.73 3.05 27.46
N THR A 232 -28.88 2.06 27.20
CA THR A 232 -29.11 0.68 27.66
C THR A 232 -28.13 0.39 28.78
N GLU A 233 -28.62 0.07 29.98
CA GLU A 233 -27.80 -0.03 31.20
C GLU A 233 -26.72 -1.14 31.16
N ASP A 234 -26.84 -2.12 30.25
CA ASP A 234 -26.05 -3.36 30.31
C ASP A 234 -25.09 -3.62 29.14
N VAL A 235 -25.14 -2.86 28.04
CA VAL A 235 -24.37 -3.21 26.82
C VAL A 235 -23.75 -1.97 26.15
N GLY A 236 -22.42 -1.88 26.21
CA GLY A 236 -21.61 -0.87 25.53
C GLY A 236 -20.71 -1.46 24.45
N LEU A 237 -19.86 -0.62 23.86
CA LEU A 237 -18.80 -1.06 22.97
C LEU A 237 -17.75 -1.89 23.71
N VAL A 238 -17.25 -2.90 23.02
CA VAL A 238 -16.15 -3.73 23.47
C VAL A 238 -14.97 -3.52 22.51
N ARG A 239 -13.79 -3.20 23.05
CA ARG A 239 -12.56 -3.19 22.27
C ARG A 239 -12.15 -4.65 22.04
N GLY A 240 -11.94 -5.02 20.78
CA GLY A 240 -11.40 -6.32 20.41
C GLY A 240 -9.90 -6.42 20.66
N GLU A 241 -9.31 -7.53 20.21
CA GLU A 241 -7.88 -7.77 20.31
C GLU A 241 -7.09 -6.78 19.44
N LEU A 242 -6.00 -6.24 20.00
CA LEU A 242 -5.08 -5.39 19.28
C LEU A 242 -4.29 -6.22 18.27
N SER A 243 -4.11 -5.69 17.07
CA SER A 243 -3.22 -6.30 16.07
C SER A 243 -2.29 -5.25 15.47
N PHE A 244 -1.12 -5.69 15.06
CA PHE A 244 -0.02 -4.82 14.65
C PHE A 244 0.50 -5.24 13.29
N THR A 245 0.71 -4.27 12.42
CA THR A 245 1.29 -4.50 11.09
C THR A 245 2.42 -3.49 10.88
N GLY A 246 3.61 -3.99 10.59
CA GLY A 246 4.78 -3.17 10.26
C GLY A 246 4.58 -2.39 8.96
N PRO A 247 5.42 -1.36 8.73
CA PRO A 247 5.34 -0.57 7.52
C PRO A 247 5.67 -1.38 6.27
N THR A 248 5.28 -0.84 5.12
CA THR A 248 5.74 -1.35 3.83
C THR A 248 6.99 -0.59 3.42
N ILE A 249 8.12 -1.30 3.36
CA ILE A 249 9.42 -0.75 3.00
C ILE A 249 9.74 -1.08 1.53
N PHE A 250 10.36 -0.14 0.84
CA PHE A 250 10.81 -0.35 -0.55
C PHE A 250 12.33 -0.29 -0.61
N LEU A 251 12.95 -1.41 -0.99
CA LEU A 251 14.39 -1.50 -1.22
C LEU A 251 14.64 -1.57 -2.72
N ALA A 252 15.43 -0.64 -3.25
CA ALA A 252 15.84 -0.64 -4.66
C ALA A 252 17.32 -0.95 -4.80
N GLY A 253 17.71 -1.52 -5.93
CA GLY A 253 19.11 -1.74 -6.29
C GLY A 253 19.27 -2.09 -7.77
N ARG A 254 20.44 -2.57 -8.17
CA ARG A 254 20.67 -3.19 -9.48
C ARG A 254 21.19 -4.60 -9.32
N TYR A 255 20.71 -5.53 -10.15
CA TYR A 255 21.22 -6.90 -10.18
C TYR A 255 21.99 -7.21 -11.46
N ASN A 256 23.07 -7.96 -11.35
CA ASN A 256 23.64 -8.72 -12.45
C ASN A 256 23.20 -10.17 -12.38
N LYS A 257 23.10 -10.78 -13.56
CA LYS A 257 22.80 -12.19 -13.73
C LYS A 257 23.85 -12.80 -14.64
N PHE A 258 24.65 -13.71 -14.10
CA PHE A 258 25.78 -14.34 -14.80
C PHE A 258 25.41 -15.70 -15.41
N SER A 259 24.42 -16.39 -14.85
CA SER A 259 23.95 -17.68 -15.34
C SER A 259 23.04 -17.55 -16.58
N ARG A 260 23.13 -18.53 -17.49
CA ARG A 260 22.19 -18.72 -18.62
C ARG A 260 21.12 -19.80 -18.31
N GLU A 261 21.07 -20.27 -17.08
CA GLU A 261 20.17 -21.33 -16.63
C GLU A 261 19.34 -20.86 -15.43
N LEU A 262 19.22 -19.55 -15.24
CA LEU A 262 18.53 -18.94 -14.11
C LEU A 262 17.36 -18.09 -14.60
N SER A 263 16.18 -18.28 -14.00
CA SER A 263 15.01 -17.44 -14.27
C SER A 263 15.06 -16.14 -13.46
N GLN A 264 14.43 -15.06 -13.93
CA GLN A 264 14.39 -13.80 -13.17
C GLN A 264 13.47 -13.90 -11.93
N THR A 265 12.33 -14.58 -12.08
CA THR A 265 11.34 -14.81 -11.03
C THR A 265 11.00 -16.30 -10.99
N PRO A 266 10.54 -16.86 -9.86
CA PRO A 266 10.24 -18.28 -9.72
C PRO A 266 9.39 -18.80 -10.88
N TRP A 267 9.88 -19.82 -11.57
CA TRP A 267 9.20 -20.36 -12.75
C TRP A 267 8.36 -21.58 -12.39
N VAL A 268 7.08 -21.34 -12.11
CA VAL A 268 6.09 -22.37 -11.76
C VAL A 268 5.01 -22.43 -12.84
N ILE A 269 4.73 -23.63 -13.35
CA ILE A 269 3.64 -23.91 -14.31
C ILE A 269 2.81 -25.05 -13.73
N ASP A 270 1.49 -24.85 -13.60
CA ASP A 270 0.55 -25.83 -13.04
C ASP A 270 1.01 -26.38 -11.68
N GLY A 271 1.51 -25.50 -10.81
CA GLY A 271 2.03 -25.86 -9.49
C GLY A 271 3.38 -26.59 -9.49
N LYS A 272 3.93 -26.92 -10.67
CA LYS A 272 5.23 -27.58 -10.81
C LYS A 272 6.32 -26.57 -11.13
N ARG A 273 7.34 -26.56 -10.28
CA ARG A 273 8.55 -25.76 -10.47
C ARG A 273 9.33 -26.30 -11.67
N LYS A 274 9.59 -25.43 -12.66
CA LYS A 274 10.31 -25.77 -13.89
C LYS A 274 11.82 -25.59 -13.79
N MET A 275 12.26 -24.75 -12.85
CA MET A 275 13.65 -24.38 -12.67
C MET A 275 13.92 -24.10 -11.20
N GLU A 276 15.05 -24.59 -10.71
CA GLU A 276 15.52 -24.30 -9.37
C GLU A 276 16.14 -22.90 -9.31
N GLY A 277 15.87 -22.17 -8.23
CA GLY A 277 16.27 -20.79 -8.04
C GLY A 277 15.67 -19.78 -9.03
N SER A 278 15.87 -18.51 -8.69
CA SER A 278 15.62 -17.35 -9.55
C SER A 278 16.41 -16.16 -9.02
N VAL A 279 16.61 -15.13 -9.84
CA VAL A 279 17.21 -13.87 -9.41
C VAL A 279 16.50 -13.31 -8.18
N GLN A 280 15.16 -13.30 -8.20
CA GLN A 280 14.33 -12.87 -7.08
C GLN A 280 14.65 -13.66 -5.80
N GLU A 281 14.65 -15.00 -5.85
CA GLU A 281 14.89 -15.83 -4.66
C GLU A 281 16.31 -15.63 -4.12
N THR A 282 17.33 -15.58 -4.99
CA THR A 282 18.71 -15.37 -4.56
C THR A 282 18.89 -14.03 -3.83
N ILE A 283 18.19 -12.98 -4.28
CA ILE A 283 18.20 -11.68 -3.62
C ILE A 283 17.37 -11.72 -2.32
N ALA A 284 16.18 -12.30 -2.35
CA ALA A 284 15.25 -12.35 -1.22
C ALA A 284 15.86 -13.02 0.00
N THR A 285 16.52 -14.17 -0.16
CA THR A 285 17.14 -14.93 0.94
C THR A 285 18.20 -14.15 1.72
N SER A 286 18.88 -13.18 1.09
CA SER A 286 19.84 -12.32 1.78
C SER A 286 19.18 -11.11 2.46
N ILE A 287 18.06 -10.63 1.92
CA ILE A 287 17.43 -9.36 2.34
C ILE A 287 16.34 -9.59 3.39
N ALA A 288 15.49 -10.60 3.22
CA ALA A 288 14.33 -10.85 4.06
C ALA A 288 14.66 -11.02 5.56
N PRO A 289 15.76 -11.70 5.97
CA PRO A 289 16.09 -11.88 7.38
C PRO A 289 16.31 -10.56 8.14
N HIS A 290 16.90 -9.54 7.51
CA HIS A 290 17.12 -8.23 8.15
C HIS A 290 15.80 -7.51 8.44
N PHE A 291 14.84 -7.63 7.55
CA PHE A 291 13.51 -7.04 7.73
C PHE A 291 12.56 -7.94 8.53
N GLY A 292 12.98 -9.12 8.97
CA GLY A 292 12.19 -10.02 9.80
C GLY A 292 10.93 -10.56 9.12
N VAL A 293 10.98 -10.72 7.79
CA VAL A 293 9.85 -11.23 6.98
C VAL A 293 10.24 -12.51 6.24
N PRO A 294 9.28 -13.37 5.85
CA PRO A 294 9.55 -14.51 4.98
C PRO A 294 9.95 -14.08 3.56
N ASP A 295 10.83 -14.84 2.91
CA ASP A 295 11.28 -14.61 1.53
C ASP A 295 10.09 -14.49 0.55
N GLU A 296 9.01 -15.27 0.75
CA GLU A 296 7.85 -15.30 -0.12
C GLU A 296 6.98 -14.03 -0.05
N GLN A 297 7.14 -13.24 1.02
CA GLN A 297 6.41 -11.98 1.22
C GLN A 297 7.02 -10.82 0.45
N LEU A 298 8.25 -10.96 -0.05
CA LEU A 298 8.93 -9.94 -0.84
C LEU A 298 8.36 -9.88 -2.25
N ILE A 299 7.79 -8.72 -2.61
CA ILE A 299 7.26 -8.48 -3.95
C ILE A 299 8.37 -7.87 -4.81
N PHE A 300 8.90 -8.67 -5.74
CA PHE A 300 9.95 -8.23 -6.67
C PHE A 300 9.37 -7.55 -7.91
N SER A 301 9.92 -6.38 -8.24
CA SER A 301 9.67 -5.64 -9.48
C SER A 301 11.00 -5.22 -10.10
N SER A 302 11.07 -5.16 -11.43
CA SER A 302 12.30 -4.71 -12.11
C SER A 302 11.97 -3.96 -13.40
N SER A 303 12.93 -3.16 -13.88
CA SER A 303 12.77 -2.37 -15.11
C SER A 303 12.94 -3.27 -16.35
N GLY A 304 11.95 -4.13 -16.57
CA GLY A 304 11.89 -5.15 -17.62
C GLY A 304 12.50 -6.49 -17.21
N ARG A 305 12.61 -7.41 -18.18
CA ARG A 305 13.02 -8.79 -17.96
C ARG A 305 13.93 -9.30 -19.08
N GLU A 306 14.80 -10.24 -18.75
CA GLU A 306 15.55 -11.06 -19.71
C GLU A 306 15.08 -12.52 -19.71
N ASP A 307 15.31 -13.23 -20.82
CA ASP A 307 15.06 -14.68 -20.91
C ASP A 307 16.03 -15.46 -19.99
N VAL A 308 15.72 -16.72 -19.72
CA VAL A 308 16.53 -17.61 -18.86
C VAL A 308 17.98 -17.70 -19.36
N ASP A 309 18.15 -17.83 -20.67
CA ASP A 309 19.43 -17.99 -21.36
C ASP A 309 20.22 -16.69 -21.57
N VAL A 310 19.70 -15.56 -21.08
CA VAL A 310 20.30 -14.23 -21.26
C VAL A 310 20.95 -13.77 -19.97
N ARG A 311 22.20 -13.28 -20.05
CA ARG A 311 22.88 -12.64 -18.92
C ARG A 311 22.53 -11.17 -18.82
N CYS A 312 22.65 -10.61 -17.61
CA CYS A 312 22.56 -9.18 -17.38
C CYS A 312 23.86 -8.69 -16.73
N LEU A 313 24.66 -7.98 -17.51
CA LEU A 313 26.03 -7.56 -17.20
C LEU A 313 26.10 -6.04 -17.01
N GLY A 314 27.32 -5.50 -17.01
CA GLY A 314 27.58 -4.08 -16.76
C GLY A 314 27.03 -3.64 -15.41
N GLU A 315 26.40 -2.46 -15.39
CA GLU A 315 25.78 -1.87 -14.19
C GLU A 315 24.55 -2.64 -13.68
N GLY A 316 24.09 -3.66 -14.42
CA GLY A 316 22.97 -4.50 -14.02
C GLY A 316 21.60 -3.85 -14.24
N ARG A 317 20.55 -4.61 -13.96
CA ARG A 317 19.16 -4.19 -14.10
C ARG A 317 18.60 -3.61 -12.81
N PRO A 318 18.01 -2.40 -12.85
CA PRO A 318 17.27 -1.84 -11.71
C PRO A 318 16.11 -2.72 -11.25
N PHE A 319 16.03 -2.95 -9.95
CA PHE A 319 14.96 -3.69 -9.28
C PHE A 319 14.49 -2.99 -8.01
N VAL A 320 13.30 -3.38 -7.54
CA VAL A 320 12.72 -3.06 -6.24
C VAL A 320 12.18 -4.32 -5.59
N LEU A 321 12.34 -4.38 -4.28
CA LEU A 321 11.61 -5.25 -3.37
C LEU A 321 10.64 -4.41 -2.55
N GLU A 322 9.35 -4.71 -2.65
CA GLU A 322 8.33 -4.24 -1.71
C GLU A 322 8.23 -5.25 -0.56
N ILE A 323 8.54 -4.78 0.65
CA ILE A 323 8.70 -5.55 1.87
C ILE A 323 7.56 -5.16 2.80
N ILE A 324 6.50 -5.97 2.82
CA ILE A 324 5.30 -5.74 3.61
C ILE A 324 5.54 -6.24 5.04
N ASP A 325 5.00 -5.56 6.06
CA ASP A 325 5.08 -5.98 7.47
C ASP A 325 6.52 -6.01 8.02
N ALA A 326 7.38 -5.10 7.54
CA ALA A 326 8.78 -5.08 7.91
C ALA A 326 8.95 -4.84 9.43
N LYS A 327 9.83 -5.62 10.06
CA LYS A 327 10.17 -5.50 11.48
C LYS A 327 11.14 -4.35 11.78
N THR A 328 11.80 -3.79 10.78
CA THR A 328 12.60 -2.57 10.88
C THR A 328 12.41 -1.71 9.63
N ASP A 329 12.54 -0.40 9.79
CA ASP A 329 12.52 0.58 8.71
C ASP A 329 13.91 1.14 8.37
N GLN A 330 14.96 0.58 8.99
CA GLN A 330 16.34 1.01 8.81
C GLN A 330 17.12 0.07 7.89
N LEU A 331 18.03 0.64 7.10
CA LEU A 331 19.03 -0.09 6.33
C LEU A 331 20.40 0.56 6.53
N PRO A 332 21.11 0.22 7.62
CA PRO A 332 22.47 0.70 7.83
C PRO A 332 23.39 0.30 6.67
N GLU A 333 24.34 1.16 6.32
CA GLU A 333 25.20 0.96 5.16
C GLU A 333 26.03 -0.33 5.24
N GLU A 334 26.57 -0.66 6.41
CA GLU A 334 27.32 -1.91 6.62
C GLU A 334 26.44 -3.15 6.39
N VAL A 335 25.17 -3.09 6.77
CA VAL A 335 24.20 -4.16 6.53
C VAL A 335 23.97 -4.32 5.03
N ALA A 336 23.76 -3.18 4.34
CA ALA A 336 23.56 -3.18 2.90
C ALA A 336 24.76 -3.80 2.14
N ILE A 337 25.99 -3.42 2.50
CA ILE A 337 27.22 -3.97 1.91
C ILE A 337 27.32 -5.48 2.15
N ARG A 338 27.01 -5.95 3.38
CA ARG A 338 27.02 -7.39 3.69
C ARG A 338 26.01 -8.17 2.85
N MET A 339 24.81 -7.64 2.65
CA MET A 339 23.81 -8.27 1.78
C MET A 339 24.31 -8.37 0.33
N GLU A 340 24.94 -7.31 -0.19
CA GLU A 340 25.50 -7.31 -1.54
C GLU A 340 26.59 -8.39 -1.71
N GLN A 341 27.48 -8.51 -0.73
CA GLN A 341 28.51 -9.54 -0.69
C GLN A 341 27.90 -10.95 -0.58
N GLN A 342 26.90 -11.14 0.29
CA GLN A 342 26.24 -12.42 0.50
C GLN A 342 25.57 -12.92 -0.79
N VAL A 343 24.83 -12.06 -1.49
CA VAL A 343 24.25 -12.42 -2.80
C VAL A 343 25.33 -12.78 -3.81
N GLY A 344 26.45 -12.04 -3.82
CA GLY A 344 27.60 -12.30 -4.69
C GLY A 344 28.22 -13.69 -4.52
N THR A 345 28.12 -14.31 -3.33
CA THR A 345 28.62 -15.68 -3.09
C THR A 345 27.92 -16.75 -3.93
N SER A 346 26.73 -16.45 -4.45
CA SER A 346 25.99 -17.35 -5.35
C SER A 346 26.70 -17.60 -6.68
N ASN A 347 27.64 -16.72 -7.10
CA ASN A 347 28.29 -16.68 -8.41
C ASN A 347 27.34 -16.60 -9.62
N THR A 348 26.02 -16.57 -9.40
CA THR A 348 25.00 -16.53 -10.45
C THR A 348 24.31 -15.18 -10.51
N VAL A 349 24.23 -14.49 -9.37
CA VAL A 349 23.66 -13.15 -9.21
C VAL A 349 24.60 -12.30 -8.36
N ALA A 350 24.72 -11.02 -8.69
CA ALA A 350 25.28 -10.01 -7.80
C ALA A 350 24.33 -8.83 -7.74
N ILE A 351 24.30 -8.12 -6.63
CA ILE A 351 23.53 -6.88 -6.49
C ILE A 351 24.46 -5.73 -6.10
N ARG A 352 24.04 -4.51 -6.42
CA ARG A 352 24.72 -3.27 -6.06
C ARG A 352 23.72 -2.15 -5.82
N ASP A 353 24.22 -1.06 -5.25
CA ASP A 353 23.48 0.17 -4.98
C ASP A 353 22.21 -0.04 -4.15
N ILE A 354 22.14 -1.10 -3.32
CA ILE A 354 20.92 -1.33 -2.53
C ILE A 354 20.68 -0.19 -1.52
N GLN A 355 19.48 0.37 -1.57
CA GLN A 355 19.05 1.52 -0.78
C GLN A 355 17.54 1.50 -0.55
N LEU A 356 17.10 2.14 0.54
CA LEU A 356 15.68 2.40 0.74
C LEU A 356 15.21 3.53 -0.18
N VAL A 357 14.04 3.36 -0.77
CA VAL A 357 13.39 4.35 -1.64
C VAL A 357 11.94 4.57 -1.20
N LYS A 358 11.31 5.63 -1.69
CA LYS A 358 9.90 5.89 -1.39
C LYS A 358 8.99 5.19 -2.38
N ARG A 359 7.71 5.05 -2.00
CA ARG A 359 6.69 4.47 -2.90
C ARG A 359 6.53 5.29 -4.18
N GLU A 360 6.67 6.61 -4.08
CA GLU A 360 6.61 7.52 -5.23
C GLU A 360 7.71 7.22 -6.26
N ASP A 361 8.87 6.71 -5.84
CA ASP A 361 10.01 6.43 -6.73
C ASP A 361 9.78 5.18 -7.60
N LEU A 362 8.78 4.35 -7.28
CA LEU A 362 8.46 3.15 -8.06
C LEU A 362 8.00 3.47 -9.49
N VAL A 363 7.58 4.70 -9.74
CA VAL A 363 7.26 5.19 -11.09
C VAL A 363 8.47 5.10 -12.01
N HIS A 364 9.71 5.13 -11.51
CA HIS A 364 10.91 5.05 -12.34
C HIS A 364 11.14 3.65 -12.93
N ILE A 365 10.72 2.60 -12.21
CA ILE A 365 10.75 1.23 -12.73
C ILE A 365 9.70 1.04 -13.82
N ARG A 366 8.46 1.47 -13.56
CA ARG A 366 7.31 1.23 -14.44
C ARG A 366 7.18 2.25 -15.58
N GLY A 367 7.65 3.47 -15.36
CA GLY A 367 7.59 4.59 -16.28
C GLY A 367 8.72 4.57 -17.30
N GLY A 368 8.39 4.88 -18.55
CA GLY A 368 9.34 4.94 -19.66
C GLY A 368 9.93 3.59 -20.05
N GLU A 369 9.35 2.46 -19.63
CA GLU A 369 9.88 1.14 -20.01
C GLU A 369 9.93 0.94 -21.53
N GLU A 370 9.14 1.68 -22.32
CA GLU A 370 9.12 1.58 -23.79
C GLU A 370 10.10 2.54 -24.49
N ASP A 371 10.55 3.61 -23.83
CA ASP A 371 11.39 4.65 -24.45
C ASP A 371 12.88 4.53 -24.09
N LYS A 372 13.20 3.79 -23.02
CA LYS A 372 14.57 3.56 -22.57
C LYS A 372 15.41 2.86 -23.64
N ARG A 373 16.66 3.27 -23.78
CA ARG A 373 17.64 2.54 -24.60
C ARG A 373 18.13 1.33 -23.84
N LYS A 374 18.27 0.21 -24.55
CA LYS A 374 18.87 -1.02 -24.04
C LYS A 374 20.06 -1.40 -24.91
N PHE A 375 21.14 -1.79 -24.25
CA PHE A 375 22.40 -2.14 -24.88
C PHE A 375 22.59 -3.64 -24.74
N TYR A 376 22.87 -4.31 -25.86
CA TYR A 376 23.01 -5.74 -25.92
C TYR A 376 24.31 -6.13 -26.62
N ARG A 377 24.80 -7.31 -26.29
CA ARG A 377 25.86 -8.00 -27.02
C ARG A 377 25.38 -9.40 -27.36
N ALA A 378 25.36 -9.72 -28.65
CA ALA A 378 24.94 -11.01 -29.16
C ALA A 378 26.11 -11.74 -29.81
N LEU A 379 26.29 -13.02 -29.48
CA LEU A 379 27.11 -13.93 -30.28
C LEU A 379 26.20 -14.56 -31.33
N CYS A 380 26.49 -14.27 -32.59
CA CYS A 380 25.70 -14.75 -33.72
C CYS A 380 26.52 -15.72 -34.56
N VAL A 381 25.86 -16.71 -35.15
CA VAL A 381 26.45 -17.72 -36.03
C VAL A 381 25.80 -17.61 -37.40
N THR A 382 26.61 -17.63 -38.45
CA THR A 382 26.16 -17.57 -39.84
C THR A 382 26.30 -18.93 -40.51
N ALA A 383 25.47 -19.19 -41.52
CA ALA A 383 25.56 -20.42 -42.32
C ALA A 383 26.81 -20.46 -43.22
N GLU A 384 27.33 -19.29 -43.57
CA GLU A 384 28.55 -19.11 -44.37
C GLU A 384 29.62 -18.40 -43.54
N PRO A 385 30.91 -18.49 -43.90
CA PRO A 385 31.97 -17.75 -43.21
C PRO A 385 31.68 -16.24 -43.18
N VAL A 386 31.90 -15.63 -42.03
CA VAL A 386 31.77 -14.18 -41.82
C VAL A 386 32.76 -13.46 -42.71
N THR A 387 32.24 -12.69 -43.66
CA THR A 387 33.04 -11.85 -44.54
C THR A 387 33.09 -10.41 -44.04
N GLU A 388 34.11 -9.67 -44.45
CA GLU A 388 34.21 -8.23 -44.14
C GLU A 388 32.97 -7.47 -44.65
N ALA A 389 32.42 -7.86 -45.80
CA ALA A 389 31.20 -7.26 -46.33
C ALA A 389 29.98 -7.45 -45.39
N MET A 390 29.83 -8.62 -44.76
CA MET A 390 28.77 -8.86 -43.77
C MET A 390 28.96 -7.96 -42.55
N VAL A 391 30.20 -7.84 -42.06
CA VAL A 391 30.54 -7.00 -40.91
C VAL A 391 30.24 -5.53 -41.21
N GLN A 392 30.65 -5.03 -42.38
CA GLN A 392 30.41 -3.64 -42.79
C GLN A 392 28.90 -3.33 -42.91
N LYS A 393 28.09 -4.24 -43.45
CA LYS A 393 26.63 -4.08 -43.50
C LYS A 393 25.97 -3.96 -42.11
N LEU A 394 26.59 -4.54 -41.08
CA LEU A 394 26.15 -4.46 -39.68
C LEU A 394 26.94 -3.41 -38.86
N ARG A 395 27.56 -2.45 -39.53
CA ARG A 395 28.04 -1.20 -38.92
C ARG A 395 27.04 -0.10 -39.26
N ILE A 396 26.05 0.06 -38.39
CA ILE A 396 24.93 0.98 -38.58
C ILE A 396 24.99 2.01 -37.46
N ASP A 397 25.33 3.24 -37.81
CA ASP A 397 25.35 4.37 -36.87
C ASP A 397 24.07 5.22 -36.94
N GLU A 398 23.31 5.13 -38.03
CA GLU A 398 22.02 5.81 -38.19
C GLU A 398 20.85 4.94 -37.67
N PRO A 399 19.96 5.48 -36.83
CA PRO A 399 18.81 4.74 -36.36
C PRO A 399 17.89 4.29 -37.50
N PHE A 400 17.39 3.05 -37.41
CA PHE A 400 16.35 2.55 -38.30
C PHE A 400 15.17 1.99 -37.53
N VAL A 401 13.99 2.05 -38.15
CA VAL A 401 12.77 1.46 -37.60
C VAL A 401 12.53 0.10 -38.24
N MET A 402 12.33 -0.91 -37.42
CA MET A 402 11.87 -2.23 -37.86
C MET A 402 10.44 -2.51 -37.43
N GLN A 403 9.77 -3.36 -38.18
CA GLN A 403 8.47 -3.92 -37.83
C GLN A 403 8.68 -5.30 -37.21
N GLN A 404 8.32 -5.45 -35.93
CA GLN A 404 8.31 -6.74 -35.25
C GLN A 404 6.89 -7.22 -35.02
N VAL A 405 6.53 -8.30 -35.69
CA VAL A 405 5.36 -9.09 -35.30
C VAL A 405 5.71 -9.87 -34.03
N THR A 406 4.76 -9.91 -33.08
CA THR A 406 4.90 -10.60 -31.78
C THR A 406 5.52 -11.98 -31.98
N PRO A 407 6.72 -12.28 -31.44
CA PRO A 407 7.48 -13.48 -31.80
C PRO A 407 6.75 -14.80 -31.58
N LEU A 408 7.00 -15.80 -32.44
CA LEU A 408 6.31 -17.10 -32.38
C LEU A 408 6.37 -17.72 -30.98
N ARG A 409 7.56 -17.72 -30.37
CA ARG A 409 7.82 -18.30 -29.04
C ARG A 409 7.01 -17.69 -27.89
N VAL A 410 6.49 -16.45 -28.04
CA VAL A 410 5.68 -15.78 -27.02
C VAL A 410 4.20 -15.63 -27.40
N LEU A 411 3.78 -16.10 -28.58
CA LEU A 411 2.38 -15.99 -29.04
C LEU A 411 1.38 -16.64 -28.08
N HIS A 412 1.78 -17.70 -27.38
CA HIS A 412 0.93 -18.35 -26.37
C HIS A 412 0.62 -17.46 -25.14
N ARG A 413 1.31 -16.33 -24.97
CA ARG A 413 1.12 -15.39 -23.83
C ARG A 413 0.81 -13.96 -24.27
N ARG A 414 1.01 -13.62 -25.54
CA ARG A 414 0.96 -12.24 -26.04
C ARG A 414 0.11 -12.18 -27.30
N THR A 415 -0.74 -11.16 -27.37
CA THR A 415 -1.57 -10.89 -28.55
C THR A 415 -0.70 -10.69 -29.79
N LEU A 416 -1.11 -11.33 -30.90
CA LEU A 416 -0.49 -11.15 -32.20
C LEU A 416 -0.65 -9.69 -32.65
N LEU A 417 0.46 -8.95 -32.63
CA LEU A 417 0.51 -7.55 -33.07
C LEU A 417 1.87 -7.25 -33.70
N ALA A 418 1.86 -6.42 -34.75
CA ALA A 418 3.05 -5.80 -35.33
C ALA A 418 3.33 -4.47 -34.63
N ARG A 419 4.56 -4.27 -34.16
CA ARG A 419 4.97 -3.04 -33.48
C ARG A 419 6.21 -2.46 -34.16
N PRO A 420 6.23 -1.14 -34.45
CA PRO A 420 7.47 -0.47 -34.83
C PRO A 420 8.43 -0.46 -33.64
N ARG A 421 9.70 -0.72 -33.91
CA ARG A 421 10.79 -0.68 -32.93
C ARG A 421 12.02 -0.03 -33.54
N THR A 422 12.60 0.93 -32.83
CA THR A 422 13.80 1.61 -33.29
C THR A 422 15.05 0.86 -32.84
N VAL A 423 15.93 0.56 -33.78
CA VAL A 423 17.32 0.15 -33.51
C VAL A 423 18.17 1.39 -33.73
N TYR A 424 18.85 1.85 -32.69
CA TYR A 424 19.62 3.09 -32.70
C TYR A 424 20.99 2.93 -33.33
N SER A 425 21.67 1.82 -33.05
CA SER A 425 22.96 1.50 -33.66
C SER A 425 23.29 0.01 -33.56
N VAL A 426 24.15 -0.45 -34.47
CA VAL A 426 24.65 -1.82 -34.55
C VAL A 426 26.13 -1.80 -34.89
N ARG A 427 26.93 -2.63 -34.20
CA ARG A 427 28.33 -2.86 -34.55
C ARG A 427 28.67 -4.35 -34.50
N ALA A 428 29.07 -4.90 -35.64
CA ALA A 428 29.52 -6.29 -35.74
C ALA A 428 31.06 -6.42 -35.74
N PHE A 429 31.53 -7.55 -35.23
CA PHE A 429 32.94 -7.94 -35.18
C PHE A 429 33.07 -9.45 -35.48
N GLY A 430 33.86 -9.83 -36.48
CA GLY A 430 34.15 -11.23 -36.75
C GLY A 430 34.97 -11.89 -35.63
N CYS A 431 34.71 -13.17 -35.35
CA CYS A 431 35.48 -13.94 -34.36
C CYS A 431 36.75 -14.51 -35.00
N ARG A 432 37.91 -14.28 -34.37
CA ARG A 432 39.20 -14.80 -34.88
C ARG A 432 39.26 -16.33 -34.86
N ASP A 433 38.77 -16.93 -33.79
CA ASP A 433 38.88 -18.38 -33.55
C ASP A 433 37.71 -19.18 -34.14
N ASN A 434 36.72 -18.50 -34.75
CA ASN A 434 35.60 -19.16 -35.41
C ASN A 434 35.15 -18.35 -36.64
N PRO A 435 35.43 -18.82 -37.87
CA PRO A 435 35.10 -18.08 -39.08
C PRO A 435 33.59 -17.97 -39.35
N TYR A 436 32.74 -18.73 -38.66
CA TYR A 436 31.28 -18.70 -38.81
C TYR A 436 30.58 -17.87 -37.72
N ALA A 437 31.34 -17.20 -36.85
CA ALA A 437 30.80 -16.45 -35.73
C ALA A 437 31.15 -14.96 -35.79
N MET A 438 30.21 -14.14 -35.33
CA MET A 438 30.42 -12.71 -35.11
C MET A 438 29.79 -12.26 -33.80
N VAL A 439 30.40 -11.29 -33.15
CA VAL A 439 29.82 -10.56 -32.01
C VAL A 439 29.14 -9.31 -32.55
N VAL A 440 27.90 -9.06 -32.13
CA VAL A 440 27.13 -7.90 -32.55
C VAL A 440 26.68 -7.11 -31.32
N ASP A 441 27.15 -5.88 -31.22
CA ASP A 441 26.70 -4.90 -30.23
C ASP A 441 25.49 -4.14 -30.80
N ILE A 442 24.43 -4.02 -30.00
CA ILE A 442 23.12 -3.51 -30.44
C ILE A 442 22.61 -2.51 -29.42
N VAL A 443 22.21 -1.32 -29.88
CA VAL A 443 21.48 -0.35 -29.08
C VAL A 443 20.07 -0.25 -29.64
N SER A 444 19.07 -0.57 -28.84
CA SER A 444 17.67 -0.59 -29.29
C SER A 444 16.74 0.15 -28.36
N GLN A 445 15.57 0.51 -28.87
CA GLN A 445 14.40 0.85 -28.06
C GLN A 445 14.05 -0.35 -27.18
N ALA A 446 13.57 -0.07 -25.98
CA ALA A 446 13.07 -1.11 -25.11
C ALA A 446 11.83 -1.83 -25.69
N GLY A 447 11.63 -3.09 -25.27
CA GLY A 447 10.59 -3.95 -25.84
C GLY A 447 10.92 -4.50 -27.23
N THR A 448 12.12 -4.23 -27.74
CA THR A 448 12.67 -4.88 -28.93
C THR A 448 13.05 -6.33 -28.62
N TYR A 449 12.58 -7.29 -29.42
CA TYR A 449 13.00 -8.68 -29.29
C TYR A 449 14.25 -8.94 -30.14
N ILE A 450 15.40 -8.98 -29.46
CA ILE A 450 16.72 -9.02 -30.09
C ILE A 450 16.98 -10.32 -30.85
N LYS A 451 16.51 -11.48 -30.34
CA LYS A 451 16.69 -12.76 -31.02
C LYS A 451 16.06 -12.69 -32.43
N GLU A 452 14.83 -12.19 -32.50
CA GLU A 452 14.08 -12.07 -33.73
C GLU A 452 14.61 -10.95 -34.66
N LEU A 453 15.23 -9.89 -34.13
CA LEU A 453 16.01 -8.94 -34.92
C LEU A 453 17.19 -9.62 -35.64
N VAL A 454 17.81 -10.63 -35.02
CA VAL A 454 18.91 -11.39 -35.64
C VAL A 454 18.36 -12.34 -36.71
N HIS A 455 17.56 -13.35 -36.31
CA HIS A 455 17.18 -14.47 -37.18
C HIS A 455 15.92 -14.22 -38.03
N SER A 456 15.27 -13.06 -37.89
CA SER A 456 14.06 -12.60 -38.62
C SER A 456 12.76 -13.30 -38.24
N ASP A 457 12.78 -14.32 -37.38
CA ASP A 457 11.62 -15.14 -37.01
C ASP A 457 10.80 -15.59 -38.23
N PHE A 458 11.48 -16.19 -39.22
CA PHE A 458 10.88 -16.61 -40.50
C PHE A 458 10.22 -15.47 -41.30
N GLY A 459 10.80 -14.27 -41.26
CA GLY A 459 10.31 -13.10 -41.99
C GLY A 459 9.28 -12.26 -41.24
N ARG A 460 8.99 -12.60 -39.98
CA ARG A 460 8.04 -11.87 -39.11
C ARG A 460 8.66 -10.61 -38.48
N THR A 461 9.97 -10.43 -38.60
CA THR A 461 10.72 -9.24 -38.20
C THR A 461 11.53 -8.71 -39.37
N GLY A 462 11.34 -7.42 -39.71
CA GLY A 462 12.01 -6.77 -40.86
C GLY A 462 12.10 -5.24 -40.75
N PRO A 463 13.22 -4.62 -41.19
CA PRO A 463 14.48 -5.25 -41.52
C PRO A 463 15.12 -5.98 -40.33
N SER A 464 15.73 -7.13 -40.59
CA SER A 464 16.47 -7.99 -39.66
C SER A 464 17.92 -8.14 -40.11
N PHE A 465 18.83 -8.60 -39.23
CA PHE A 465 20.23 -8.83 -39.60
C PHE A 465 20.35 -9.85 -40.73
N ARG A 466 19.52 -10.90 -40.72
CA ARG A 466 19.40 -11.84 -41.83
C ARG A 466 19.12 -11.14 -43.16
N SER A 467 18.12 -10.24 -43.21
CA SER A 467 17.78 -9.51 -44.43
C SER A 467 18.85 -8.49 -44.84
N ILE A 468 19.53 -7.88 -43.87
CA ILE A 468 20.57 -6.86 -44.11
C ILE A 468 21.81 -7.52 -44.72
N ILE A 469 22.31 -8.60 -44.13
CA ILE A 469 23.53 -9.26 -44.64
C ILE A 469 23.26 -10.12 -45.88
N GLY A 470 22.04 -10.65 -46.03
CA GLY A 470 21.63 -11.51 -47.15
C GLY A 470 21.92 -13.00 -46.93
N THR A 471 22.35 -13.39 -45.72
CA THR A 471 22.75 -14.74 -45.36
C THR A 471 22.02 -15.18 -44.09
N ALA A 472 21.79 -16.48 -43.94
CA ALA A 472 21.21 -17.03 -42.72
C ALA A 472 22.14 -16.78 -41.53
N ILE A 473 21.57 -16.20 -40.47
CA ILE A 473 22.22 -15.89 -39.20
C ILE A 473 21.28 -16.26 -38.07
N ASP A 474 21.85 -16.81 -37.00
CA ASP A 474 21.12 -17.12 -35.77
C ASP A 474 21.91 -16.65 -34.55
N ILE A 475 21.24 -16.58 -33.41
CA ILE A 475 21.79 -16.09 -32.16
C ILE A 475 22.14 -17.26 -31.23
N HIS A 476 23.41 -17.39 -30.88
CA HIS A 476 23.89 -18.43 -29.97
C HIS A 476 23.85 -17.98 -28.51
N ALA A 477 24.16 -16.71 -28.25
CA ALA A 477 24.18 -16.16 -26.90
C ALA A 477 23.83 -14.68 -26.90
N LEU A 478 23.20 -14.21 -25.84
CA LEU A 478 22.79 -12.81 -25.69
C LEU A 478 23.05 -12.31 -24.27
N ASP A 479 23.58 -11.09 -24.17
CA ASP A 479 23.80 -10.39 -22.93
C ASP A 479 23.15 -9.01 -22.98
N VAL A 480 22.50 -8.61 -21.89
CA VAL A 480 22.15 -7.21 -21.61
C VAL A 480 23.37 -6.54 -21.03
N MET A 481 23.89 -5.51 -21.68
CA MET A 481 25.10 -4.80 -21.27
C MET A 481 24.81 -3.56 -20.44
N ALA A 482 23.72 -2.85 -20.75
CA ALA A 482 23.28 -1.68 -20.01
C ALA A 482 21.80 -1.38 -20.28
N ILE A 483 21.19 -0.65 -19.36
CA ILE A 483 19.85 -0.11 -19.46
C ILE A 483 19.97 1.38 -19.16
N ASP A 484 19.48 2.22 -20.07
CA ASP A 484 19.51 3.67 -19.94
C ASP A 484 18.46 4.13 -18.91
N LEU A 485 18.80 3.94 -17.64
CA LEU A 485 17.98 4.33 -16.49
C LEU A 485 18.89 4.74 -15.32
N ASP A 486 18.96 6.05 -15.08
CA ASP A 486 19.66 6.64 -13.95
C ASP A 486 18.82 6.57 -12.65
N TRP A 487 18.34 5.35 -12.34
CA TRP A 487 17.62 5.02 -11.12
C TRP A 487 17.75 3.51 -10.80
N PRO A 488 17.93 3.10 -9.54
CA PRO A 488 18.18 3.95 -8.37
C PRO A 488 19.52 4.68 -8.50
N LYS A 489 19.79 5.69 -7.66
CA LYS A 489 21.04 6.45 -7.78
C LYS A 489 22.22 5.58 -7.39
N LYS A 490 23.32 5.68 -8.14
CA LYS A 490 24.55 4.98 -7.80
C LYS A 490 25.07 5.46 -6.45
N LEU A 491 25.45 4.53 -5.58
CA LEU A 491 26.04 4.85 -4.29
C LEU A 491 27.56 4.92 -4.43
N ARG A 492 28.19 5.79 -3.63
CA ARG A 492 29.64 5.84 -3.50
C ARG A 492 30.00 5.15 -2.18
N ARG A 493 30.15 3.82 -2.22
CA ARG A 493 30.50 3.01 -1.05
C ARG A 493 31.47 1.90 -1.40
#